data_AF-A0A1M5GVP3-F1
#
_entry.id   AF-A0A1M5GVP3-F1
#
_cell.length_a   1.000
_cell.length_b   1.000
_cell.length_c   1.000
_cell.angle_alpha   90.00
_cell.angle_beta   90.00
_cell.angle_gamma   90.00
#
_symmetry.space_group_name_H-M   'P 1'
#
loop_
_entity.id
_entity.type
_entity.pdbx_description
1 polymer ?
#
loop_
_entity_poly.entity_id
_entity_poly.type
_entity_poly.pdbx_seq_one_letter_code
_entity_poly.pdbx_strand_id
1 'polypeptide(L)'
;MAKKAATGKKSKKSASPKRSPRKTPDPAPVAAATSAPAVPSIPVPVVIAATPAAAATAAQEVALTPPKSTVTNVIDDPSVSLQRFDLLDLQRYTQEKVYSTTASKDFHLFYVGRDDVHDILKHVLSRVSVSLYLNMFGFDDNELNDILMKIALDPTITMLVTLDKSQANGPHEKALLDADRQHNLALFNTHFVTKTHVQEFVIGQSATHQISHTKGFVADGRVAGEGSTNWSDSGEGTFILQGSPGGAKYKAQNNTQSIITDPDTVSRFSSELVAEHMVAQKQAAAVGAAANKPLRTKVAKPSSAAKAAAPHPALIRHRAAGATA
;
A
#
# COMPACT_ATOMS: atom_id res chain seq x y z
N MET A 1 29.13 48.75 37.55
CA MET A 1 28.91 47.56 38.41
C MET A 1 27.54 46.99 38.12
N ALA A 2 27.44 45.76 37.61
CA ALA A 2 26.32 44.80 37.76
C ALA A 2 26.46 43.70 36.69
N LYS A 3 27.08 42.56 37.06
CA LYS A 3 27.13 41.34 36.24
C LYS A 3 25.82 40.56 36.44
N LYS A 4 25.08 40.29 35.36
CA LYS A 4 23.96 39.33 35.36
C LYS A 4 24.51 37.91 35.32
N ALA A 5 24.17 37.12 36.33
CA ALA A 5 24.49 35.69 36.42
C ALA A 5 23.49 34.87 35.60
N ALA A 6 24.00 33.99 34.74
CA ALA A 6 23.22 32.98 34.03
C ALA A 6 23.21 31.68 34.85
N THR A 7 22.02 31.25 35.29
CA THR A 7 21.80 29.98 35.99
C THR A 7 21.57 28.86 34.97
N GLY A 8 22.59 28.02 34.78
CA GLY A 8 22.51 26.82 33.95
C GLY A 8 21.68 25.72 34.61
N LYS A 9 20.58 25.32 33.95
CA LYS A 9 19.70 24.22 34.37
C LYS A 9 20.29 22.89 33.84
N LYS A 10 20.97 22.12 34.70
CA LYS A 10 21.45 20.76 34.37
C LYS A 10 20.27 19.80 34.20
N SER A 11 20.06 19.30 32.98
CA SER A 11 19.13 18.21 32.68
C SER A 11 19.64 16.89 33.29
N LYS A 12 18.83 16.28 34.17
CA LYS A 12 19.08 14.93 34.70
C LYS A 12 18.93 13.91 33.56
N LYS A 13 20.02 13.24 33.18
CA LYS A 13 19.99 12.02 32.37
C LYS A 13 19.27 10.92 33.16
N SER A 14 18.10 10.50 32.69
CA SER A 14 17.43 9.30 33.16
C SER A 14 18.20 8.07 32.70
N ALA A 15 18.67 7.25 33.63
CA ALA A 15 19.28 5.97 33.34
C ALA A 15 18.22 4.99 32.81
N SER A 16 18.46 4.44 31.61
CA SER A 16 17.62 3.38 31.05
C SER A 16 17.70 2.11 31.92
N PRO A 17 16.59 1.38 32.12
CA PRO A 17 16.60 0.16 32.92
C PRO A 17 17.42 -0.94 32.21
N LYS A 18 18.31 -1.59 32.96
CA LYS A 18 19.07 -2.76 32.52
C LYS A 18 18.06 -3.87 32.12
N ARG A 19 18.04 -4.21 30.83
CA ARG A 19 17.36 -5.41 30.32
C ARG A 19 18.02 -6.66 30.91
N SER A 20 17.23 -7.49 31.58
CA SER A 20 17.65 -8.83 32.02
C SER A 20 18.01 -9.71 30.81
N PRO A 21 19.04 -10.56 30.91
CA PRO A 21 19.40 -11.48 29.84
C PRO A 21 18.26 -12.48 29.59
N ARG A 22 17.80 -12.53 28.34
CA ARG A 22 16.80 -13.50 27.88
C ARG A 22 17.43 -14.89 27.90
N LYS A 23 16.93 -15.75 28.77
CA LYS A 23 17.31 -17.17 28.84
C LYS A 23 16.91 -17.83 27.51
N THR A 24 17.89 -18.30 26.75
CA THR A 24 17.67 -19.12 25.55
C THR A 24 17.03 -20.43 25.98
N PRO A 25 15.89 -20.86 25.38
CA PRO A 25 15.35 -22.18 25.64
C PRO A 25 16.26 -23.24 25.03
N ASP A 26 16.42 -24.35 25.75
CA ASP A 26 17.17 -25.51 25.29
C ASP A 26 16.58 -26.07 23.98
N PRO A 27 17.41 -26.55 23.05
CA PRO A 27 16.92 -27.16 21.82
C PRO A 27 16.17 -28.46 22.15
N ALA A 28 14.97 -28.60 21.59
CA ALA A 28 14.19 -29.82 21.66
C ALA A 28 14.96 -31.00 21.01
N PRO A 29 14.81 -32.23 21.53
CA PRO A 29 15.47 -33.40 20.97
C PRO A 29 14.99 -33.66 19.54
N VAL A 30 15.94 -33.78 18.62
CA VAL A 30 15.72 -34.09 17.21
C VAL A 30 15.28 -35.56 17.13
N ALA A 31 14.03 -35.79 16.75
CA ALA A 31 13.51 -37.12 16.48
C ALA A 31 14.24 -37.72 15.26
N ALA A 32 14.69 -38.97 15.41
CA ALA A 32 15.38 -39.71 14.36
C ALA A 32 14.47 -39.88 13.13
N ALA A 33 14.97 -39.47 11.97
CA ALA A 33 14.31 -39.62 10.69
C ALA A 33 14.22 -41.11 10.30
N THR A 34 13.00 -41.64 10.25
CA THR A 34 12.70 -42.93 9.63
C THR A 34 12.87 -42.83 8.13
N SER A 35 13.56 -43.80 7.56
CA SER A 35 13.84 -43.97 6.12
C SER A 35 12.58 -43.89 5.26
N ALA A 36 12.63 -43.05 4.23
CA ALA A 36 11.59 -42.92 3.21
C ALA A 36 11.47 -44.21 2.36
N PRO A 37 10.25 -44.61 1.95
CA PRO A 37 10.05 -45.74 1.04
C PRO A 37 10.50 -45.39 -0.39
N ALA A 38 11.04 -46.39 -1.09
CA ALA A 38 11.50 -46.28 -2.46
C ALA A 38 10.34 -45.93 -3.41
N VAL A 39 10.56 -44.92 -4.25
CA VAL A 39 9.65 -44.50 -5.32
C VAL A 39 9.73 -45.52 -6.47
N PRO A 40 8.61 -46.09 -6.95
CA PRO A 40 8.62 -46.96 -8.11
C PRO A 40 8.92 -46.17 -9.39
N SER A 41 9.80 -46.74 -10.22
CA SER A 41 10.23 -46.21 -11.50
C SER A 41 9.06 -46.11 -12.48
N ILE A 42 8.80 -44.91 -13.00
CA ILE A 42 7.82 -44.68 -14.07
C ILE A 42 8.43 -45.16 -15.40
N PRO A 43 7.74 -46.01 -16.20
CA PRO A 43 8.23 -46.45 -17.49
C PRO A 43 8.27 -45.28 -18.49
N VAL A 44 9.39 -45.19 -19.20
CA VAL A 44 9.63 -44.23 -20.29
C VAL A 44 8.72 -44.57 -21.48
N PRO A 45 7.99 -43.60 -22.06
CA PRO A 45 7.18 -43.86 -23.26
C PRO A 45 8.08 -44.14 -24.48
N VAL A 46 7.71 -45.19 -25.20
CA VAL A 46 8.29 -45.60 -26.48
C VAL A 46 8.00 -44.54 -27.54
N VAL A 47 9.06 -44.03 -28.18
CA VAL A 47 8.96 -43.13 -29.33
C VAL A 47 8.48 -43.94 -30.54
N ILE A 48 7.24 -43.69 -30.97
CA ILE A 48 6.72 -44.19 -32.24
C ILE A 48 7.15 -43.22 -33.33
N ALA A 49 7.97 -43.70 -34.26
CA ALA A 49 8.39 -42.96 -35.44
C ALA A 49 7.18 -42.69 -36.36
N ALA A 50 6.91 -41.42 -36.64
CA ALA A 50 5.93 -41.00 -37.63
C ALA A 50 6.55 -41.00 -39.05
N THR A 51 5.80 -41.56 -39.99
CA THR A 51 6.05 -41.59 -41.43
C THR A 51 5.95 -40.17 -42.06
N PRO A 52 6.65 -39.91 -43.18
CA PRO A 52 6.65 -38.61 -43.83
C PRO A 52 5.39 -38.42 -44.69
N ALA A 53 4.60 -37.39 -44.41
CA ALA A 53 3.50 -36.97 -45.26
C ALA A 53 3.92 -35.81 -46.18
N ALA A 54 3.75 -36.10 -47.48
CA ALA A 54 3.57 -35.24 -48.64
C ALA A 54 3.69 -33.71 -48.50
N ALA A 55 4.54 -33.17 -49.37
CA ALA A 55 4.61 -31.77 -49.74
C ALA A 55 3.27 -31.24 -50.28
N ALA A 56 2.76 -30.16 -49.67
CA ALA A 56 1.70 -29.34 -50.22
C ALA A 56 2.04 -27.85 -49.98
N THR A 57 2.39 -27.21 -51.10
CA THR A 57 2.15 -25.82 -51.49
C THR A 57 2.12 -24.74 -50.39
N ALA A 58 3.21 -23.98 -50.31
CA ALA A 58 3.33 -22.74 -49.55
C ALA A 58 2.44 -21.64 -50.14
N ALA A 59 1.40 -21.25 -49.42
CA ALA A 59 0.81 -19.92 -49.52
C ALA A 59 1.49 -19.03 -48.47
N GLN A 60 2.18 -17.97 -48.93
CA GLN A 60 2.77 -16.95 -48.07
C GLN A 60 1.65 -16.17 -47.38
N GLU A 61 1.32 -16.57 -46.16
CA GLU A 61 0.63 -15.71 -45.21
C GLU A 61 1.67 -14.70 -44.70
N VAL A 62 1.56 -13.46 -45.18
CA VAL A 62 2.37 -12.34 -44.70
C VAL A 62 1.92 -12.07 -43.26
N ALA A 63 2.58 -12.74 -42.31
CA ALA A 63 2.47 -12.43 -40.90
C ALA A 63 2.94 -10.99 -40.71
N LEU A 64 1.97 -10.07 -40.63
CA LEU A 64 2.17 -8.71 -40.16
C LEU A 64 2.70 -8.80 -38.73
N THR A 65 4.01 -8.74 -38.58
CA THR A 65 4.63 -8.53 -37.28
C THR A 65 4.07 -7.21 -36.72
N PRO A 66 3.41 -7.22 -35.56
CA PRO A 66 2.93 -5.99 -34.96
C PRO A 66 4.13 -5.05 -34.75
N PRO A 67 3.95 -3.73 -34.97
CA PRO A 67 5.03 -2.76 -34.85
C PRO A 67 5.64 -2.85 -33.45
N LYS A 68 6.98 -2.82 -33.39
CA LYS A 68 7.75 -2.73 -32.15
C LYS A 68 7.31 -1.46 -31.38
N SER A 69 6.51 -1.64 -30.34
CA SER A 69 6.11 -0.58 -29.42
C SER A 69 7.33 -0.05 -28.67
N THR A 70 7.92 1.06 -29.12
CA THR A 70 9.02 1.78 -28.44
C THR A 70 8.52 2.69 -27.31
N VAL A 71 7.33 2.44 -26.76
CA VAL A 71 6.66 3.44 -25.93
C VAL A 71 6.91 3.22 -24.44
N THR A 72 7.96 3.87 -23.94
CA THR A 72 8.15 4.17 -22.52
C THR A 72 7.09 5.19 -22.09
N ASN A 73 6.23 4.80 -21.15
CA ASN A 73 5.25 5.59 -20.39
C ASN A 73 4.41 6.61 -21.18
N VAL A 74 3.14 6.28 -21.45
CA VAL A 74 2.33 7.01 -22.46
C VAL A 74 1.06 7.64 -21.90
N ILE A 75 1.12 8.10 -20.66
CA ILE A 75 -0.03 8.67 -19.97
C ILE A 75 -0.68 9.85 -20.69
N ASP A 76 0.06 10.51 -21.58
CA ASP A 76 -0.42 11.65 -22.37
C ASP A 76 -0.88 11.26 -23.80
N ASP A 77 -0.88 9.97 -24.15
CA ASP A 77 -1.34 9.45 -25.45
C ASP A 77 -2.56 8.52 -25.28
N PRO A 78 -3.79 9.01 -25.53
CA PRO A 78 -5.01 8.21 -25.37
C PRO A 78 -5.10 7.05 -26.37
N SER A 79 -4.26 7.00 -27.40
CA SER A 79 -4.21 5.86 -28.32
C SER A 79 -3.55 4.63 -27.70
N VAL A 80 -2.79 4.81 -26.62
CA VAL A 80 -2.14 3.74 -25.88
C VAL A 80 -2.93 3.45 -24.60
N SER A 81 -3.85 2.48 -24.70
CA SER A 81 -4.69 2.05 -23.57
C SER A 81 -4.54 0.57 -23.28
N LEU A 82 -5.04 0.13 -22.12
CA LEU A 82 -5.07 -1.28 -21.75
C LEU A 82 -6.10 -2.11 -22.54
N GLN A 83 -6.90 -1.50 -23.41
CA GLN A 83 -7.90 -2.24 -24.21
C GLN A 83 -7.28 -3.22 -25.21
N ARG A 84 -6.03 -2.97 -25.63
CA ARG A 84 -5.26 -3.84 -26.52
C ARG A 84 -4.01 -4.41 -25.83
N PHE A 85 -3.97 -4.35 -24.50
CA PHE A 85 -2.85 -4.88 -23.74
C PHE A 85 -2.69 -6.38 -23.98
N ASP A 86 -1.48 -6.79 -24.31
CA ASP A 86 -1.09 -8.19 -24.36
C ASP A 86 0.01 -8.41 -23.32
N LEU A 87 -0.06 -9.49 -22.57
CA LEU A 87 0.96 -9.84 -21.59
C LEU A 87 2.35 -9.97 -22.24
N LEU A 88 2.41 -10.35 -23.53
CA LEU A 88 3.64 -10.37 -24.33
C LEU A 88 4.34 -9.01 -24.43
N ASP A 89 3.61 -7.89 -24.29
CA ASP A 89 4.20 -6.56 -24.29
C ASP A 89 5.23 -6.37 -23.17
N LEU A 90 5.08 -7.14 -22.08
CA LEU A 90 5.94 -7.06 -20.91
C LEU A 90 7.22 -7.91 -21.02
N GLN A 91 7.34 -8.79 -22.02
CA GLN A 91 8.52 -9.67 -22.14
C GLN A 91 9.82 -8.87 -22.26
N ARG A 92 9.77 -7.65 -22.80
CA ARG A 92 10.93 -6.75 -22.91
C ARG A 92 11.52 -6.33 -21.55
N TYR A 93 10.78 -6.49 -20.47
CA TYR A 93 11.22 -6.13 -19.12
C TYR A 93 11.85 -7.32 -18.38
N THR A 94 11.73 -8.54 -18.90
CA THR A 94 12.42 -9.68 -18.31
C THR A 94 13.90 -9.71 -18.65
N GLN A 95 14.65 -10.54 -17.95
CA GLN A 95 16.05 -10.81 -18.29
C GLN A 95 16.19 -11.41 -19.70
N GLU A 96 15.30 -12.33 -20.07
CA GLU A 96 15.34 -13.05 -21.36
C GLU A 96 14.89 -12.20 -22.54
N LYS A 97 14.12 -11.13 -22.31
CA LYS A 97 13.50 -10.30 -23.35
C LYS A 97 12.51 -11.04 -24.27
N VAL A 98 12.18 -12.27 -23.92
CA VAL A 98 11.27 -13.15 -24.65
C VAL A 98 10.62 -14.13 -23.65
N TYR A 99 9.37 -14.50 -23.91
CA TYR A 99 8.72 -15.57 -23.15
C TYR A 99 8.90 -16.94 -23.80
N SER A 100 8.78 -17.99 -22.98
CA SER A 100 8.65 -19.36 -23.48
C SER A 100 7.42 -19.46 -24.39
N THR A 101 7.49 -20.29 -25.43
CA THR A 101 6.33 -20.61 -26.29
C THR A 101 5.20 -21.31 -25.53
N THR A 102 5.50 -21.82 -24.32
CA THR A 102 4.53 -22.43 -23.39
C THR A 102 4.15 -21.50 -22.23
N ALA A 103 4.58 -20.25 -22.24
CA ALA A 103 4.21 -19.30 -21.20
C ALA A 103 2.69 -19.08 -21.16
N SER A 104 2.15 -18.84 -19.97
CA SER A 104 0.74 -18.47 -19.82
C SER A 104 0.47 -17.15 -20.54
N LYS A 105 -0.70 -17.06 -21.18
CA LYS A 105 -1.19 -15.84 -21.82
C LYS A 105 -1.85 -14.89 -20.82
N ASP A 106 -2.29 -15.42 -19.69
CA ASP A 106 -3.16 -14.71 -18.75
C ASP A 106 -2.51 -14.41 -17.41
N PHE A 107 -1.28 -14.86 -17.21
CA PHE A 107 -0.56 -14.73 -15.95
C PHE A 107 0.95 -14.77 -16.18
N HIS A 108 1.69 -13.82 -15.61
CA HIS A 108 3.15 -13.88 -15.56
C HIS A 108 3.65 -13.43 -14.20
N LEU A 109 4.66 -14.12 -13.68
CA LEU A 109 5.33 -13.78 -12.42
C LEU A 109 6.70 -13.20 -12.73
N PHE A 110 6.94 -12.00 -12.23
CA PHE A 110 8.20 -11.26 -12.34
C PHE A 110 8.93 -11.25 -10.99
N TYR A 111 10.25 -11.29 -11.06
CA TYR A 111 11.11 -11.38 -9.89
C TYR A 111 11.95 -10.10 -9.75
N VAL A 112 11.81 -9.44 -8.61
CA VAL A 112 12.60 -8.23 -8.31
C VAL A 112 14.09 -8.59 -8.25
N GLY A 113 14.91 -7.82 -8.97
CA GLY A 113 16.35 -8.06 -9.14
C GLY A 113 16.76 -8.98 -10.26
N ARG A 114 15.77 -9.54 -10.95
CA ARG A 114 15.96 -10.23 -12.22
C ARG A 114 15.27 -9.48 -13.35
N ASP A 115 14.01 -9.12 -13.13
CA ASP A 115 13.17 -8.41 -14.09
C ASP A 115 13.02 -6.93 -13.69
N ASP A 116 12.74 -6.07 -14.66
CA ASP A 116 12.52 -4.64 -14.46
C ASP A 116 11.08 -4.37 -13.99
N VAL A 117 10.82 -4.72 -12.73
CA VAL A 117 9.47 -4.64 -12.12
C VAL A 117 8.96 -3.20 -12.08
N HIS A 118 9.85 -2.23 -11.84
CA HIS A 118 9.49 -0.82 -11.84
C HIS A 118 8.93 -0.37 -13.20
N ASP A 119 9.64 -0.65 -14.30
CA ASP A 119 9.15 -0.27 -15.62
C ASP A 119 7.95 -1.12 -16.08
N ILE A 120 7.74 -2.34 -15.55
CA ILE A 120 6.51 -3.11 -15.75
C ILE A 120 5.31 -2.39 -15.12
N LEU A 121 5.45 -1.97 -13.86
CA LEU A 121 4.40 -1.22 -13.16
C LEU A 121 4.07 0.08 -13.91
N LYS A 122 5.10 0.84 -14.31
CA LYS A 122 4.94 2.05 -15.11
C LYS A 122 4.28 1.77 -16.46
N HIS A 123 4.66 0.67 -17.13
CA HIS A 123 4.06 0.29 -18.41
C HIS A 123 2.55 0.11 -18.28
N VAL A 124 2.08 -0.61 -17.26
CA VAL A 124 0.65 -0.87 -17.06
C VAL A 124 -0.07 0.39 -16.59
N LEU A 125 0.43 1.04 -15.55
CA LEU A 125 -0.25 2.17 -14.90
C LEU A 125 -0.36 3.39 -15.81
N SER A 126 0.66 3.66 -16.63
CA SER A 126 0.61 4.78 -17.60
C SER A 126 -0.37 4.58 -18.75
N ARG A 127 -1.08 3.44 -18.83
CA ARG A 127 -2.06 3.11 -19.88
C ARG A 127 -3.49 2.97 -19.35
N VAL A 128 -3.69 3.25 -18.06
CA VAL A 128 -5.02 3.31 -17.44
C VAL A 128 -5.84 4.39 -18.13
N SER A 129 -7.06 4.06 -18.51
CA SER A 129 -7.94 4.94 -19.28
C SER A 129 -9.40 4.95 -18.83
N VAL A 130 -9.79 4.03 -17.94
CA VAL A 130 -11.17 3.85 -17.48
C VAL A 130 -11.23 3.79 -15.95
N SER A 131 -10.42 2.94 -15.34
CA SER A 131 -10.47 2.75 -13.89
C SER A 131 -9.17 2.24 -13.28
N LEU A 132 -8.87 2.64 -12.05
CA LEU A 132 -7.80 2.05 -11.25
C LEU A 132 -8.27 1.79 -9.82
N TYR A 133 -8.25 0.53 -9.39
CA TYR A 133 -8.44 0.13 -8.00
C TYR A 133 -7.11 -0.35 -7.45
N LEU A 134 -6.71 0.13 -6.28
CA LEU A 134 -5.38 -0.11 -5.75
C LEU A 134 -5.40 -0.22 -4.23
N ASN A 135 -4.66 -1.19 -3.71
CA ASN A 135 -4.32 -1.28 -2.29
C ASN A 135 -2.82 -1.49 -2.16
N MET A 136 -2.17 -0.69 -1.33
CA MET A 136 -0.73 -0.74 -1.14
C MET A 136 -0.36 -0.69 0.33
N PHE A 137 0.54 -1.62 0.72
CA PHE A 137 1.13 -1.61 2.04
C PHE A 137 2.20 -0.53 2.15
N GLY A 138 3.30 -0.58 1.38
CA GLY A 138 4.34 0.45 1.37
C GLY A 138 4.32 1.25 0.06
N PHE A 139 4.29 2.58 0.18
CA PHE A 139 4.17 3.52 -0.94
C PHE A 139 5.16 4.69 -0.78
N ASP A 140 6.29 4.60 -1.47
CA ASP A 140 7.43 5.52 -1.41
C ASP A 140 8.19 5.53 -2.76
N ASP A 141 7.44 5.57 -3.86
CA ASP A 141 7.99 5.69 -5.22
C ASP A 141 7.41 6.94 -5.89
N ASN A 142 8.29 7.90 -6.20
CA ASN A 142 7.87 9.18 -6.77
C ASN A 142 7.39 9.04 -8.23
N GLU A 143 7.99 8.17 -9.04
CA GLU A 143 7.61 8.02 -10.45
C GLU A 143 6.24 7.35 -10.59
N LEU A 144 5.99 6.31 -9.78
CA LEU A 144 4.68 5.69 -9.71
C LEU A 144 3.63 6.65 -9.15
N ASN A 145 3.97 7.45 -8.14
CA ASN A 145 3.07 8.48 -7.63
C ASN A 145 2.72 9.54 -8.68
N ASP A 146 3.70 10.04 -9.44
CA ASP A 146 3.46 11.01 -10.50
C ASP A 146 2.47 10.48 -11.55
N ILE A 147 2.56 9.18 -11.87
CA ILE A 147 1.57 8.50 -12.73
C ILE A 147 0.19 8.47 -12.07
N LEU A 148 0.08 8.09 -10.80
CA LEU A 148 -1.19 8.08 -10.07
C LEU A 148 -1.82 9.47 -9.99
N MET A 149 -1.01 10.51 -9.76
CA MET A 149 -1.49 11.88 -9.68
C MET A 149 -1.99 12.39 -11.02
N LYS A 150 -1.36 12.00 -12.14
CA LYS A 150 -1.90 12.28 -13.47
C LYS A 150 -3.25 11.60 -13.71
N ILE A 151 -3.39 10.33 -13.31
CA ILE A 151 -4.67 9.59 -13.38
C ILE A 151 -5.72 10.29 -12.51
N ALA A 152 -5.36 10.72 -11.30
CA ALA A 152 -6.26 11.45 -10.42
C ALA A 152 -6.70 12.80 -11.02
N LEU A 153 -5.84 13.47 -11.77
CA LEU A 153 -6.24 14.73 -12.40
C LEU A 153 -7.18 14.56 -13.59
N ASP A 154 -7.37 13.33 -14.10
CA ASP A 154 -8.32 13.04 -15.17
C ASP A 154 -9.71 12.67 -14.60
N PRO A 155 -10.73 13.53 -14.74
CA PRO A 155 -12.05 13.27 -14.20
C PRO A 155 -12.76 12.10 -14.90
N THR A 156 -12.31 11.66 -16.08
CA THR A 156 -12.93 10.56 -16.83
C THR A 156 -12.52 9.18 -16.31
N ILE A 157 -11.48 9.12 -15.47
CA ILE A 157 -10.97 7.88 -14.88
C ILE A 157 -11.50 7.74 -13.44
N THR A 158 -12.09 6.58 -13.14
CA THR A 158 -12.49 6.24 -11.77
C THR A 158 -11.30 5.69 -10.99
N MET A 159 -10.97 6.24 -9.83
CA MET A 159 -9.80 5.79 -9.07
C MET A 159 -10.11 5.54 -7.59
N LEU A 160 -9.76 4.36 -7.07
CA LEU A 160 -9.82 4.03 -5.65
C LEU A 160 -8.43 3.59 -5.19
N VAL A 161 -7.82 4.35 -4.28
CA VAL A 161 -6.52 4.04 -3.70
C VAL A 161 -6.68 3.85 -2.20
N THR A 162 -6.21 2.71 -1.70
CA THR A 162 -6.17 2.40 -0.26
C THR A 162 -4.72 2.23 0.17
N LEU A 163 -4.30 2.95 1.21
CA LEU A 163 -2.97 2.83 1.79
C LEU A 163 -3.05 2.31 3.23
N ASP A 164 -2.11 1.43 3.59
CA ASP A 164 -2.03 0.96 4.97
C ASP A 164 -1.58 2.07 5.92
N LYS A 165 -2.37 2.27 6.98
CA LYS A 165 -2.17 3.30 7.98
C LYS A 165 -0.83 3.19 8.71
N SER A 166 -0.28 2.00 8.88
CA SER A 166 0.99 1.84 9.59
C SER A 166 2.17 2.37 8.78
N GLN A 167 2.10 2.28 7.44
CA GLN A 167 3.15 2.78 6.55
C GLN A 167 2.95 4.25 6.18
N ALA A 168 1.71 4.71 6.01
CA ALA A 168 1.35 6.11 5.73
C ALA A 168 1.83 7.15 6.76
N ASN A 169 2.42 6.70 7.89
CA ASN A 169 3.06 7.55 8.90
C ASN A 169 4.60 7.63 8.77
N GLY A 170 5.21 6.93 7.81
CA GLY A 170 6.64 6.98 7.51
C GLY A 170 7.05 8.39 7.04
N PRO A 171 8.29 8.85 7.30
CA PRO A 171 8.70 10.22 6.95
C PRO A 171 8.61 10.54 5.45
N HIS A 172 8.98 9.59 4.58
CA HIS A 172 8.96 9.78 3.13
C HIS A 172 7.55 9.71 2.57
N GLU A 173 6.81 8.64 2.87
CA GLU A 173 5.40 8.51 2.49
C GLU A 173 4.57 9.69 3.00
N LYS A 174 4.77 10.14 4.25
CA LYS A 174 4.09 11.34 4.75
C LYS A 174 4.41 12.58 3.93
N ALA A 175 5.66 12.79 3.54
CA ALA A 175 6.05 13.95 2.72
C ALA A 175 5.39 13.90 1.35
N LEU A 176 5.30 12.70 0.75
CA LEU A 176 4.62 12.45 -0.51
C LEU A 176 3.12 12.75 -0.39
N LEU A 177 2.44 12.17 0.61
CA LEU A 177 1.02 12.43 0.88
C LEU A 177 0.73 13.89 1.27
N ASP A 178 1.68 14.57 1.92
CA ASP A 178 1.59 16.01 2.24
C ASP A 178 1.75 16.87 0.97
N ALA A 179 2.56 16.45 0.01
CA ALA A 179 2.72 17.10 -1.29
C ALA A 179 1.49 16.89 -2.19
N ASP A 180 0.97 15.66 -2.28
CA ASP A 180 -0.23 15.37 -3.08
C ASP A 180 -1.45 16.16 -2.58
N ARG A 181 -1.58 16.27 -1.25
CA ARG A 181 -2.59 17.14 -0.62
C ARG A 181 -2.47 18.59 -1.09
N GLN A 182 -1.28 19.11 -1.32
CA GLN A 182 -1.10 20.48 -1.83
C GLN A 182 -1.50 20.62 -3.30
N HIS A 183 -1.36 19.56 -4.11
CA HIS A 183 -1.67 19.59 -5.54
C HIS A 183 -3.16 19.62 -5.84
N ASN A 184 -4.00 18.93 -5.05
CA ASN A 184 -5.44 19.12 -5.08
C ASN A 184 -6.12 18.47 -3.85
N LEU A 185 -6.31 19.25 -2.77
CA LEU A 185 -6.98 18.78 -1.55
C LEU A 185 -8.36 18.14 -1.80
N ALA A 186 -9.02 18.47 -2.93
CA ALA A 186 -10.33 17.95 -3.30
C ALA A 186 -10.30 16.57 -4.00
N LEU A 187 -9.12 16.01 -4.28
CA LEU A 187 -8.94 14.63 -4.77
C LEU A 187 -8.37 13.71 -3.68
N PHE A 188 -7.68 14.30 -2.69
CA PHE A 188 -7.05 13.56 -1.61
C PHE A 188 -7.99 13.45 -0.40
N ASN A 189 -8.44 12.23 -0.07
CA ASN A 189 -9.32 11.96 1.10
C ASN A 189 -10.69 12.66 1.10
N THR A 190 -11.18 13.19 -0.02
CA THR A 190 -12.51 13.78 -0.06
C THR A 190 -13.48 12.94 -0.89
N HIS A 191 -14.50 12.44 -0.20
CA HIS A 191 -15.80 12.03 -0.71
C HIS A 191 -16.55 13.18 -1.42
N PHE A 192 -15.90 13.94 -2.30
CA PHE A 192 -16.62 14.85 -3.18
C PHE A 192 -17.20 14.02 -4.31
N VAL A 193 -18.32 13.37 -3.99
CA VAL A 193 -19.34 12.98 -4.96
C VAL A 193 -19.83 14.26 -5.64
N THR A 194 -19.06 14.78 -6.60
CA THR A 194 -19.53 15.78 -7.55
C THR A 194 -20.38 15.07 -8.59
N LYS A 195 -21.46 14.40 -8.13
CA LYS A 195 -22.55 13.73 -8.86
C LYS A 195 -22.19 12.80 -10.04
N THR A 196 -20.93 12.63 -10.42
CA THR A 196 -20.58 12.00 -11.70
C THR A 196 -19.26 11.22 -11.71
N HIS A 197 -18.30 11.47 -10.81
CA HIS A 197 -17.01 10.75 -10.79
C HIS A 197 -16.53 10.48 -9.34
N VAL A 198 -15.85 9.35 -9.13
CA VAL A 198 -15.31 8.91 -7.83
C VAL A 198 -13.81 8.76 -7.95
N GLN A 199 -13.08 9.61 -7.22
CA GLN A 199 -11.65 9.47 -7.02
C GLN A 199 -11.34 9.63 -5.53
N GLU A 200 -10.82 8.56 -4.92
CA GLU A 200 -10.66 8.53 -3.47
C GLU A 200 -9.34 7.86 -3.07
N PHE A 201 -8.45 8.63 -2.43
CA PHE A 201 -7.35 8.11 -1.62
C PHE A 201 -7.81 7.95 -0.18
N VAL A 202 -7.71 6.75 0.38
CA VAL A 202 -8.13 6.44 1.75
C VAL A 202 -7.00 5.75 2.49
N ILE A 203 -6.69 6.27 3.69
CA ILE A 203 -5.71 5.65 4.59
C ILE A 203 -6.47 4.86 5.64
N GLY A 204 -6.21 3.54 5.71
CA GLY A 204 -6.95 2.66 6.60
C GLY A 204 -6.16 1.42 6.98
N GLN A 205 -6.87 0.44 7.53
CA GLN A 205 -6.30 -0.83 7.97
C GLN A 205 -7.33 -1.93 7.69
N SER A 206 -6.97 -3.20 7.84
CA SER A 206 -7.87 -4.31 7.56
C SER A 206 -9.17 -4.26 8.39
N ALA A 207 -10.18 -5.02 7.98
CA ALA A 207 -11.47 -5.10 8.69
C ALA A 207 -11.33 -5.54 10.15
N THR A 208 -10.28 -6.29 10.48
CA THR A 208 -9.97 -6.78 11.83
C THR A 208 -9.01 -5.87 12.59
N HIS A 209 -8.83 -4.64 12.10
CA HIS A 209 -7.91 -3.65 12.66
C HIS A 209 -6.43 -4.08 12.66
N GLN A 210 -6.06 -4.97 11.75
CA GLN A 210 -4.67 -5.36 11.47
C GLN A 210 -4.16 -4.63 10.22
N ILE A 211 -2.90 -4.86 9.87
CA ILE A 211 -2.31 -4.31 8.65
C ILE A 211 -3.11 -4.76 7.41
N SER A 212 -3.37 -3.81 6.50
CA SER A 212 -3.74 -4.09 5.12
C SER A 212 -2.48 -4.49 4.36
N HIS A 213 -2.30 -5.77 4.09
CA HIS A 213 -1.05 -6.29 3.53
C HIS A 213 -1.12 -6.56 2.01
N THR A 214 -2.28 -6.33 1.41
CA THR A 214 -2.49 -6.37 -0.04
C THR A 214 -1.58 -5.34 -0.72
N LYS A 215 -0.91 -5.79 -1.78
CA LYS A 215 -0.05 -4.95 -2.63
C LYS A 215 -0.41 -5.26 -4.07
N GLY A 216 -1.31 -4.47 -4.61
CA GLY A 216 -1.80 -4.73 -5.93
C GLY A 216 -2.84 -3.76 -6.41
N PHE A 217 -3.22 -3.97 -7.65
CA PHE A 217 -4.14 -3.12 -8.36
C PHE A 217 -4.96 -3.91 -9.39
N VAL A 218 -6.07 -3.32 -9.82
CA VAL A 218 -6.76 -3.64 -11.05
C VAL A 218 -6.91 -2.37 -11.88
N ALA A 219 -6.41 -2.43 -13.11
CA ALA A 219 -6.43 -1.37 -14.11
C ALA A 219 -7.41 -1.72 -15.24
N ASP A 220 -8.31 -0.78 -15.56
CA ASP A 220 -9.36 -0.83 -16.58
C ASP A 220 -10.26 -2.08 -16.53
N GLY A 221 -10.32 -2.77 -15.39
CA GLY A 221 -10.99 -4.07 -15.27
C GLY A 221 -10.41 -5.15 -16.19
N ARG A 222 -9.18 -4.98 -16.68
CA ARG A 222 -8.51 -5.87 -17.64
C ARG A 222 -7.19 -6.44 -17.14
N VAL A 223 -6.42 -5.63 -16.44
CA VAL A 223 -5.07 -6.00 -16.00
C VAL A 223 -5.01 -5.86 -14.49
N ALA A 224 -4.74 -6.96 -13.81
CA ALA A 224 -4.44 -6.97 -12.40
C ALA A 224 -2.93 -7.12 -12.18
N GLY A 225 -2.43 -6.54 -11.10
CA GLY A 225 -1.08 -6.82 -10.60
C GLY A 225 -1.13 -7.08 -9.11
N GLU A 226 -0.53 -8.17 -8.65
CA GLU A 226 -0.43 -8.51 -7.22
C GLU A 226 0.91 -9.16 -6.92
N GLY A 227 1.45 -8.93 -5.73
CA GLY A 227 2.60 -9.68 -5.26
C GLY A 227 3.13 -9.19 -3.92
N SER A 228 4.40 -9.50 -3.64
CA SER A 228 5.05 -9.05 -2.41
C SER A 228 5.73 -7.69 -2.53
N THR A 229 5.79 -7.12 -3.75
CA THR A 229 6.44 -5.84 -4.06
C THR A 229 5.72 -4.67 -3.40
N ASN A 230 6.39 -4.00 -2.45
CA ASN A 230 6.03 -2.64 -2.06
C ASN A 230 6.47 -1.67 -3.14
N TRP A 231 5.73 -0.59 -3.32
CA TRP A 231 6.07 0.45 -4.28
C TRP A 231 7.06 1.41 -3.66
N SER A 232 8.34 1.15 -3.86
CA SER A 232 9.47 1.86 -3.26
C SER A 232 10.76 1.40 -3.93
N ASP A 233 11.80 2.24 -3.88
CA ASP A 233 13.10 1.91 -4.50
C ASP A 233 13.61 0.50 -4.16
N SER A 234 13.56 0.15 -2.87
CA SER A 234 14.03 -1.15 -2.38
C SER A 234 13.08 -2.30 -2.66
N GLY A 235 11.78 -2.01 -2.81
CA GLY A 235 10.73 -2.98 -3.01
C GLY A 235 10.67 -3.46 -4.45
N GLU A 236 10.85 -2.55 -5.40
CA GLU A 236 10.82 -2.78 -6.85
C GLU A 236 12.18 -3.13 -7.42
N GLY A 237 13.25 -2.75 -6.71
CA GLY A 237 14.62 -2.94 -7.15
C GLY A 237 15.03 -1.94 -8.23
N THR A 238 14.68 -0.66 -8.05
CA THR A 238 15.07 0.40 -8.99
C THR A 238 16.59 0.50 -9.08
N PHE A 239 17.08 0.76 -10.29
CA PHE A 239 18.49 0.96 -10.59
C PHE A 239 18.99 2.24 -9.92
N ILE A 240 19.37 2.18 -8.63
CA ILE A 240 19.83 3.36 -7.87
C ILE A 240 21.12 3.97 -8.49
N LEU A 241 21.78 3.29 -9.44
CA LEU A 241 22.73 3.88 -10.40
C LEU A 241 22.66 3.13 -11.73
N GLN A 242 22.83 3.84 -12.86
CA GLN A 242 23.02 3.29 -14.21
C GLN A 242 23.85 1.99 -14.19
N GLY A 243 23.20 0.85 -14.42
CA GLY A 243 23.83 -0.47 -14.40
C GLY A 243 22.82 -1.59 -14.64
N SER A 244 23.30 -2.77 -15.02
CA SER A 244 22.46 -3.96 -15.28
C SER A 244 21.88 -4.55 -13.98
N PRO A 245 20.74 -5.29 -14.04
CA PRO A 245 20.20 -6.02 -12.89
C PRO A 245 21.28 -6.89 -12.23
N GLY A 246 21.38 -6.86 -10.89
CA GLY A 246 22.43 -7.56 -10.14
C GLY A 246 23.83 -6.92 -10.19
N GLY A 247 23.95 -5.68 -10.68
CA GLY A 247 25.20 -4.93 -10.73
C GLY A 247 25.75 -4.48 -9.36
N ALA A 248 26.97 -3.92 -9.35
CA ALA A 248 27.58 -3.43 -8.12
C ALA A 248 26.72 -2.33 -7.46
N LYS A 249 26.45 -2.46 -6.16
CA LYS A 249 25.54 -1.60 -5.35
C LYS A 249 24.04 -1.79 -5.59
N TYR A 250 23.65 -2.79 -6.38
CA TYR A 250 22.27 -3.23 -6.47
C TYR A 250 21.74 -3.62 -5.08
N LYS A 251 20.59 -3.05 -4.70
CA LYS A 251 19.88 -3.41 -3.49
C LYS A 251 18.42 -3.55 -3.83
N ALA A 252 17.91 -4.75 -3.62
CA ALA A 252 16.48 -4.96 -3.62
C ALA A 252 16.11 -6.06 -2.66
N GLN A 253 14.84 -6.06 -2.32
CA GLN A 253 14.20 -7.15 -1.61
C GLN A 253 13.91 -8.29 -2.59
N ASN A 254 13.90 -9.53 -2.08
CA ASN A 254 13.48 -10.69 -2.87
C ASN A 254 11.96 -10.70 -2.98
N ASN A 255 11.45 -9.77 -3.80
CA ASN A 255 10.04 -9.59 -4.03
C ASN A 255 9.60 -10.22 -5.35
N THR A 256 8.30 -10.42 -5.46
CA THR A 256 7.65 -10.88 -6.68
C THR A 256 6.50 -9.97 -7.03
N GLN A 257 6.29 -9.78 -8.32
CA GLN A 257 5.15 -9.05 -8.87
C GLN A 257 4.54 -9.92 -9.96
N SER A 258 3.25 -10.22 -9.87
CA SER A 258 2.51 -10.85 -10.96
C SER A 258 1.76 -9.81 -11.77
N ILE A 259 1.55 -10.09 -13.06
CA ILE A 259 0.58 -9.40 -13.91
C ILE A 259 -0.39 -10.45 -14.45
N ILE A 260 -1.68 -10.16 -14.36
CA ILE A 260 -2.77 -11.09 -14.57
C ILE A 260 -3.79 -10.44 -15.51
N THR A 261 -4.19 -11.17 -16.55
CA THR A 261 -5.26 -10.76 -17.48
C THR A 261 -6.41 -11.76 -17.54
N ASP A 262 -6.35 -12.83 -16.73
CA ASP A 262 -7.46 -13.76 -16.54
C ASP A 262 -8.71 -13.02 -16.02
N PRO A 263 -9.85 -13.03 -16.75
CA PRO A 263 -11.01 -12.22 -16.40
C PRO A 263 -11.66 -12.57 -15.05
N ASP A 264 -11.69 -13.86 -14.65
CA ASP A 264 -12.27 -14.28 -13.37
C ASP A 264 -11.42 -13.74 -12.20
N THR A 265 -10.10 -13.91 -12.30
CA THR A 265 -9.15 -13.40 -11.29
C THR A 265 -9.21 -11.88 -11.18
N VAL A 266 -9.22 -11.16 -12.32
CA VAL A 266 -9.35 -9.70 -12.37
C VAL A 266 -10.66 -9.23 -11.72
N SER A 267 -11.78 -9.89 -12.02
CA SER A 267 -13.09 -9.54 -11.44
C SER A 267 -13.14 -9.77 -9.92
N ARG A 268 -12.60 -10.90 -9.45
CA ARG A 268 -12.56 -11.21 -8.00
C ARG A 268 -11.64 -10.25 -7.26
N PHE A 269 -10.47 -9.98 -7.81
CA PHE A 269 -9.52 -9.08 -7.16
C PHE A 269 -10.04 -7.64 -7.14
N SER A 270 -10.72 -7.19 -8.20
CA SER A 270 -11.44 -5.90 -8.21
C SER A 270 -12.43 -5.81 -7.04
N SER A 271 -13.21 -6.88 -6.84
CA SER A 271 -14.21 -6.94 -5.77
C SER A 271 -13.57 -6.87 -4.39
N GLU A 272 -12.43 -7.53 -4.19
CA GLU A 272 -11.67 -7.49 -2.93
C GLU A 272 -11.11 -6.08 -2.67
N LEU A 273 -10.46 -5.46 -3.67
CA LEU A 273 -9.91 -4.11 -3.53
C LEU A 273 -11.00 -3.07 -3.20
N VAL A 274 -12.18 -3.20 -3.82
CA VAL A 274 -13.34 -2.36 -3.47
C VAL A 274 -13.80 -2.63 -2.03
N ALA A 275 -13.88 -3.88 -1.61
CA ALA A 275 -14.28 -4.23 -0.24
C ALA A 275 -13.31 -3.66 0.81
N GLU A 276 -12.00 -3.81 0.59
CA GLU A 276 -10.94 -3.25 1.43
C GLU A 276 -11.02 -1.72 1.49
N HIS A 277 -11.25 -1.07 0.36
CA HIS A 277 -11.43 0.39 0.28
C HIS A 277 -12.64 0.86 1.11
N MET A 278 -13.80 0.19 0.96
CA MET A 278 -15.00 0.52 1.72
C MET A 278 -14.82 0.32 3.23
N VAL A 279 -14.00 -0.65 3.65
CA VAL A 279 -13.61 -0.82 5.06
C VAL A 279 -12.78 0.35 5.54
N ALA A 280 -11.72 0.71 4.81
CA ALA A 280 -10.85 1.84 5.14
C ALA A 280 -11.64 3.16 5.22
N GLN A 281 -12.57 3.36 4.29
CA GLN A 281 -13.42 4.55 4.22
C GLN A 281 -14.33 4.67 5.45
N LYS A 282 -14.99 3.56 5.86
CA LYS A 282 -15.79 3.51 7.10
C LYS A 282 -14.94 3.82 8.33
N GLN A 283 -13.71 3.32 8.39
CA GLN A 283 -12.79 3.61 9.49
C GLN A 283 -12.41 5.09 9.52
N ALA A 284 -12.10 5.70 8.38
CA ALA A 284 -11.79 7.12 8.26
C ALA A 284 -12.98 7.99 8.71
N ALA A 285 -14.19 7.67 8.26
CA ALA A 285 -15.41 8.37 8.66
C ALA A 285 -15.67 8.29 10.17
N ALA A 286 -15.43 7.13 10.80
CA ALA A 286 -15.59 6.97 12.25
C ALA A 286 -14.59 7.84 13.05
N VAL A 287 -13.36 7.98 12.57
CA VAL A 287 -12.35 8.86 13.19
C VAL A 287 -12.78 10.33 13.08
N GLY A 288 -13.26 10.76 11.91
CA GLY A 288 -13.77 12.13 11.70
C GLY A 288 -14.97 12.45 12.60
N ALA A 289 -15.92 11.51 12.75
CA ALA A 289 -17.07 11.67 13.63
C ALA A 289 -16.67 11.77 15.12
N ALA A 290 -15.65 11.02 15.55
CA ALA A 290 -15.14 11.10 16.92
C ALA A 290 -14.46 12.45 17.22
N ALA A 291 -13.72 13.00 16.26
CA ALA A 291 -13.07 14.31 16.39
C ALA A 291 -14.08 15.47 16.51
N ASN A 292 -15.21 15.36 15.80
CA ASN A 292 -16.27 16.37 15.80
C ASN A 292 -17.28 16.22 16.94
N LYS A 293 -17.14 15.21 17.80
CA LYS A 293 -18.02 15.07 18.97
C LYS A 293 -17.72 16.23 19.91
N PRO A 294 -18.68 17.15 20.17
CA PRO A 294 -18.43 18.29 21.03
C PRO A 294 -17.91 17.78 22.36
N LEU A 295 -16.75 18.30 22.77
CA LEU A 295 -16.18 18.07 24.11
C LEU A 295 -17.33 18.29 25.09
N ARG A 296 -17.89 17.20 25.62
CA ARG A 296 -18.85 17.29 26.72
C ARG A 296 -18.12 18.08 27.79
N THR A 297 -18.52 19.34 27.95
CA THR A 297 -18.09 20.16 29.05
C THR A 297 -18.32 19.30 30.27
N LYS A 298 -17.22 18.87 30.91
CA LYS A 298 -17.29 18.27 32.22
C LYS A 298 -17.92 19.34 33.09
N VAL A 299 -19.25 19.29 33.22
CA VAL A 299 -19.98 20.07 34.20
C VAL A 299 -19.27 19.76 35.50
N ALA A 300 -18.56 20.77 36.02
CA ALA A 300 -17.77 20.63 37.22
C ALA A 300 -18.69 20.01 38.27
N LYS A 301 -18.30 18.85 38.77
CA LYS A 301 -19.01 18.21 39.89
C LYS A 301 -19.11 19.30 40.97
N PRO A 302 -20.31 19.67 41.43
CA PRO A 302 -20.45 20.73 42.40
C PRO A 302 -19.54 20.40 43.58
N SER A 303 -18.64 21.34 43.88
CA SER A 303 -17.76 21.28 45.05
C SER A 303 -18.60 20.84 46.24
N SER A 304 -18.25 19.71 46.85
CA SER A 304 -18.89 19.23 48.07
C SER A 304 -18.90 20.39 49.07
N ALA A 305 -20.11 20.85 49.41
CA ALA A 305 -20.32 21.93 50.35
C ALA A 305 -19.43 21.72 51.59
N ALA A 306 -18.68 22.76 51.94
CA ALA A 306 -17.84 22.78 53.11
C ALA A 306 -18.67 22.34 54.33
N LYS A 307 -18.16 21.31 55.02
CA LYS A 307 -18.69 20.84 56.29
C LYS A 307 -18.70 22.03 57.26
N ALA A 308 -19.88 22.47 57.69
CA ALA A 308 -20.05 23.58 58.61
C ALA A 308 -19.21 23.36 59.88
N ALA A 309 -18.33 24.32 60.16
CA ALA A 309 -17.59 24.38 61.42
C ALA A 309 -18.59 24.62 62.57
N ALA A 310 -18.41 23.89 63.67
CA ALA A 310 -19.23 24.00 64.86
C ALA A 310 -19.21 25.44 65.44
N PRO A 311 -20.33 25.94 65.97
CA PRO A 311 -20.40 27.27 66.56
C PRO A 311 -19.55 27.34 67.85
N HIS A 312 -18.70 28.36 67.90
CA HIS A 312 -17.88 28.71 69.06
C HIS A 312 -18.78 29.24 70.20
N PRO A 313 -18.68 28.74 71.44
CA PRO A 313 -19.42 29.27 72.57
C PRO A 313 -18.68 30.48 73.13
N ALA A 314 -19.24 31.68 72.94
CA ALA A 314 -19.12 32.84 73.83
C ALA A 314 -19.30 34.13 73.01
N LEU A 315 -20.52 34.65 73.00
CA LEU A 315 -20.75 36.10 72.88
C LEU A 315 -22.09 36.39 73.56
N ILE A 316 -21.98 36.66 74.86
CA ILE A 316 -23.03 37.20 75.71
C ILE A 316 -23.50 38.52 75.08
N ARG A 317 -24.73 38.56 74.58
CA ARG A 317 -25.41 39.81 74.23
C ARG A 317 -26.26 40.25 75.42
N HIS A 318 -25.85 41.32 76.06
CA HIS A 318 -26.70 42.06 77.00
C HIS A 318 -27.87 42.70 76.24
N ARG A 319 -29.07 42.42 76.76
CA ARG A 319 -30.37 42.91 76.29
C ARG A 319 -30.58 44.33 76.83
N ALA A 320 -30.73 45.31 75.94
CA ALA A 320 -31.21 46.63 76.32
C ALA A 320 -32.74 46.56 76.57
N ALA A 321 -33.16 47.14 77.69
CA ALA A 321 -34.54 47.23 78.12
C ALA A 321 -35.34 48.19 77.23
N GLY A 322 -36.61 47.83 77.00
CA GLY A 322 -37.56 48.62 76.24
C GLY A 322 -38.03 49.85 77.02
N ALA A 323 -38.30 50.92 76.25
CA ALA A 323 -39.08 52.06 76.66
C ALA A 323 -40.57 51.79 76.39
N THR A 324 -41.41 52.13 77.36
CA THR A 324 -42.86 52.29 77.22
C THR A 324 -43.26 53.62 77.85
N ALA A 325 -44.18 54.30 77.15
CA ALA A 325 -44.88 55.55 77.48
C ALA A 325 -44.08 56.85 77.23
#